data_AF-A0A098EW37-F1
#
_entry.id   AF-A0A098EW37-F1
#
_cell.length_a   1.000
_cell.length_b   1.000
_cell.length_c   1.000
_cell.angle_alpha   90.00
_cell.angle_beta   90.00
_cell.angle_gamma   90.00
#
_symmetry.space_group_name_H-M   'P 1'
#
loop_
_entity.id
_entity.type
_entity.pdbx_description
1 polymer ?
#
loop_
_entity_poly.entity_id
_entity_poly.type
_entity_poly.pdbx_seq_one_letter_code
_entity_poly.pdbx_strand_id
1 'polypeptide(L)' 'MIGLRLTILILLLIFSVFINLLGLMKIFPLLFSAPLLFLSIFFLISTLNQRNRFRGFPPR' A
#
# COMPACT_ATOMS: atom_id res chain seq x y z
N MET A 1 -11.43 -9.52 -10.38
CA MET A 1 -10.42 -9.75 -9.31
C MET A 1 -9.65 -8.50 -8.86
N ILE A 2 -9.73 -7.35 -9.55
CA ILE A 2 -9.05 -6.11 -9.12
C ILE A 2 -9.65 -5.52 -7.83
N GLY A 3 -10.97 -5.67 -7.64
CA GLY A 3 -11.67 -5.22 -6.44
C GLY A 3 -11.18 -5.91 -5.17
N LEU A 4 -11.05 -7.23 -5.21
CA LEU A 4 -10.51 -8.02 -4.09
C LEU A 4 -9.10 -7.57 -3.68
N ARG A 5 -8.22 -7.32 -4.66
CA ARG A 5 -6.86 -6.80 -4.39
C ARG A 5 -6.90 -5.45 -3.68
N LEU A 6 -7.77 -4.55 -4.12
CA LEU A 6 -7.95 -3.25 -3.48
C LEU A 6 -8.49 -3.38 -2.06
N THR A 7 -9.47 -4.25 -1.83
CA THR A 7 -10.02 -4.50 -0.48
C THR A 7 -8.94 -4.98 0.49
N ILE A 8 -8.08 -5.90 0.07
CA ILE A 8 -6.96 -6.42 0.88
C ILE A 8 -5.94 -5.30 1.18
N LEU A 9 -5.59 -4.49 0.18
CA LEU A 9 -4.64 -3.38 0.36
C LEU A 9 -5.19 -2.28 1.26
N ILE A 10 -6.50 -1.98 1.18
CA ILE A 10 -7.16 -1.03 2.09
C ILE A 10 -7.12 -1.56 3.53
N LEU A 11 -7.43 -2.84 3.73
CA LEU A 11 -7.36 -3.46 5.05
C LEU A 11 -5.92 -3.43 5.61
N LEU A 12 -4.93 -3.74 4.79
CA LEU A 12 -3.51 -3.67 5.14
C LEU A 12 -3.07 -2.24 5.50
N LEU A 13 -3.57 -1.23 4.79
CA LEU A 13 -3.29 0.18 5.06
C LEU A 13 -3.87 0.59 6.41
N ILE A 14 -5.13 0.25 6.70
CA ILE A 14 -5.76 0.52 8.00
C ILE A 14 -4.96 -0.14 9.13
N PHE A 15 -4.56 -1.41 8.95
CA PHE A 15 -3.75 -2.13 9.93
C PHE A 15 -2.37 -1.48 10.13
N SER A 16 -1.69 -1.08 9.05
CA SER A 16 -0.38 -0.42 9.16
C SER A 16 -0.46 0.94 9.84
N VAL A 17 -1.53 1.71 9.62
CA VAL A 17 -1.79 2.97 10.33
C VAL A 17 -1.94 2.72 11.83
N PHE A 18 -2.69 1.68 12.22
CA PHE A 18 -2.85 1.31 13.61
C PHE A 18 -1.51 0.93 14.27
N ILE A 19 -0.72 0.07 13.63
CA ILE A 19 0.62 -0.29 14.11
C ILE A 19 1.54 0.94 14.20
N ASN A 20 1.44 1.87 13.26
CA ASN A 20 2.23 3.10 13.33
C ASN A 20 1.81 4.00 14.49
N LEU A 21 0.51 4.07 14.80
CA LEU A 21 0.02 4.75 15.99
C LEU A 21 0.59 4.14 17.27
N LEU A 22 0.63 2.81 17.37
CA LEU A 22 1.31 2.11 18.47
C LEU A 22 2.82 2.42 18.51
N GLY A 23 3.43 2.58 17.33
CA GLY A 23 4.81 3.02 17.16
C GLY A 23 5.06 4.41 17.77
N LEU A 24 4.16 5.36 17.50
CA LEU A 24 4.22 6.70 18.08
C LEU A 24 4.08 6.69 19.60
N MET A 25 3.27 5.77 20.14
CA MET A 25 3.09 5.58 21.58
C MET A 25 4.28 4.88 22.27
N LYS A 26 5.38 4.59 21.53
CA LYS A 26 6.54 3.83 22.01
C LYS A 26 6.23 2.40 22.47
N ILE A 27 5.05 1.88 22.12
CA ILE A 27 4.64 0.49 22.39
C ILE A 27 5.30 -0.44 21.37
N PHE A 28 5.47 0.05 20.14
CA PHE A 28 6.16 -0.65 19.06
C PHE A 28 7.35 0.19 18.56
N PRO A 29 8.44 -0.41 18.08
CA PRO A 29 9.54 0.35 17.49
C PRO A 29 9.10 1.06 16.20
N LEU A 30 9.14 2.40 16.23
CA LEU A 30 8.76 3.28 15.12
C LEU A 30 9.52 2.97 13.82
N LEU A 31 10.77 2.49 13.95
CA LEU A 31 11.63 2.09 12.83
C LEU A 31 11.00 0.98 11.97
N PHE A 32 10.15 0.12 12.56
CA PHE A 32 9.50 -0.96 11.83
C PHE A 32 8.08 -0.59 11.38
N SER A 33 7.35 0.23 12.15
CA SER A 33 6.00 0.64 11.77
C SER A 33 5.99 1.62 10.60
N ALA A 34 6.97 2.54 10.53
CA ALA A 34 7.10 3.50 9.43
C ALA A 34 7.31 2.85 8.05
N PRO A 35 8.27 1.92 7.84
CA PRO A 35 8.43 1.24 6.55
C PRO A 35 7.23 0.35 6.21
N LEU A 36 6.56 -0.26 7.20
CA LEU A 36 5.33 -1.02 6.97
C LEU A 36 4.22 -0.14 6.39
N LEU A 37 4.02 1.05 6.96
CA LEU A 37 3.04 2.02 6.47
C LEU A 37 3.41 2.54 5.07
N PHE A 38 4.69 2.82 4.85
CA PHE A 38 5.19 3.22 3.53
C PHE A 38 4.92 2.16 2.47
N LEU A 39 5.24 0.89 2.74
CA LEU A 39 5.00 -0.22 1.82
C LEU A 39 3.51 -0.38 1.49
N SER A 40 2.63 -0.27 2.49
CA SER A 40 1.19 -0.34 2.27
C SER A 40 0.68 0.74 1.32
N ILE A 41 1.14 1.99 1.50
CA ILE A 41 0.79 3.10 0.59
C ILE A 41 1.40 2.87 -0.80
N PHE A 42 2.67 2.46 -0.87
CA PHE A 42 3.35 2.20 -2.13
C PHE A 42 2.63 1.14 -2.96
N PHE A 43 2.26 0.01 -2.35
CA PHE A 43 1.51 -1.03 -3.03
C PHE A 43 0.15 -0.53 -3.50
N LEU A 44 -0.59 0.23 -2.67
CA LEU A 44 -1.87 0.84 -3.05
C LEU A 44 -1.72 1.68 -4.33
N ILE A 45 -0.78 2.62 -4.33
CA ILE A 45 -0.52 3.50 -5.47
C ILE A 45 -0.07 2.70 -6.69
N SER A 46 0.81 1.71 -6.52
CA SER A 46 1.28 0.85 -7.61
C SER A 46 0.13 0.11 -8.29
N THR A 47 -0.79 -0.49 -7.52
CA THR A 47 -2.00 -1.13 -8.09
C THR A 47 -2.94 -0.16 -8.80
N LEU A 48 -3.03 1.10 -8.33
CA LEU A 48 -3.82 2.13 -9.00
C LEU A 48 -3.16 2.57 -10.31
N ASN A 49 -1.83 2.74 -10.31
CA ASN A 49 -1.05 3.18 -11.45
C ASN A 49 -1.04 2.15 -12.59
N GLN A 50 -1.14 0.86 -12.27
CA GLN A 50 -1.21 -0.23 -13.25
C GLN A 50 -2.44 -0.14 -14.19
N ARG A 51 -3.45 0.67 -13.84
CA ARG A 51 -4.62 0.92 -14.69
C ARG A 51 -4.33 1.87 -15.86
N ASN A 52 -3.35 2.75 -15.73
CA ASN A 52 -2.98 3.75 -16.75
C ASN A 52 -1.73 3.35 -17.55
N ARG A 53 -1.43 2.05 -17.64
CA ARG A 53 -0.28 1.60 -18.43
C ARG A 53 -0.59 1.80 -19.91
N PHE A 54 0.10 2.76 -20.54
CA PHE A 54 0.04 3.00 -21.98
C PHE A 54 0.33 1.68 -22.71
N ARG A 55 -0.70 1.16 -23.39
CA ARG A 55 -0.55 0.04 -24.30
C ARG A 55 0.13 0.61 -25.54
N GLY A 56 1.46 0.53 -25.58
CA GLY A 56 2.23 1.00 -26.73
C GLY A 56 1.62 0.52 -28.05
N PHE A 57 1.74 1.34 -29.09
CA PHE A 57 1.24 1.01 -30.42
C PHE A 57 1.82 -0.33 -30.89
N PRO A 58 0.99 -1.30 -31.32
CA PRO A 58 1.51 -2.50 -31.94
C PRO A 58 2.25 -2.12 -33.24
N PRO A 59 3.48 -2.61 -33.48
CA PRO A 59 4.15 -2.42 -34.75
C PRO A 59 3.37 -3.20 -35.81
N ARG A 60 3.06 -2.51 -36.93
CA ARG A 60 2.37 -3.08 -38.09
C ARG A 60 3.16 -4.21 -38.73
#